data_AF-A0A7S6MIC9-F1
#
_entry.id   AF-A0A7S6MIC9-F1
#
_cell.length_a   1.000
_cell.length_b   1.000
_cell.length_c   1.000
_cell.angle_alpha   90.00
_cell.angle_beta   90.00
_cell.angle_gamma   90.00
#
_symmetry.space_group_name_H-M   'P 1'
#
loop_
_entity.id
_entity.type
_entity.pdbx_description
1 polymer ?
#
loop_
_entity_poly.entity_id
_entity_poly.type
_entity_poly.pdbx_seq_one_letter_code
_entity_poly.pdbx_strand_id
1 'polypeptide(L)'
;MRIPRNPFTLLAVSVFIALSTILVEKLFWYIGYLNNLQLLSILALMHVVVSALIIIDNPGKLLLRLGTVVIFIIGQQWLIELIAMLIIWQARGFAP
;
A
#
# COMPACT_ATOMS: atom_id res chain seq x y z
N MET A 1 -16.27 23.75 3.66
CA MET A 1 -17.29 22.89 3.03
C MET A 1 -16.75 21.45 3.05
N ARG A 2 -17.25 20.56 3.91
CA ARG A 2 -16.85 19.14 3.88
C ARG A 2 -17.62 18.47 2.74
N ILE A 3 -16.91 18.06 1.69
CA ILE A 3 -17.48 17.23 0.63
C ILE A 3 -17.89 15.90 1.30
N PRO A 4 -19.17 15.50 1.25
CA PRO A 4 -19.59 14.23 1.83
C PRO A 4 -18.92 13.09 1.07
N ARG A 5 -17.87 12.50 1.65
CA ARG A 5 -17.20 11.33 1.09
C ARG A 5 -17.93 10.08 1.55
N ASN A 6 -18.49 9.33 0.62
CA ASN A 6 -19.07 8.03 0.92
C ASN A 6 -17.96 7.09 1.41
N PRO A 7 -18.06 6.53 2.63
CA PRO A 7 -17.01 5.68 3.19
C PRO A 7 -16.79 4.39 2.40
N PHE A 8 -17.79 3.91 1.67
CA PHE A 8 -17.64 2.77 0.76
C PHE A 8 -16.73 3.11 -0.43
N THR A 9 -16.71 4.36 -0.87
CA THR A 9 -15.80 4.82 -1.93
C THR A 9 -14.35 4.83 -1.45
N LEU A 10 -14.09 5.30 -0.23
CA LEU A 10 -12.73 5.28 0.33
C LEU A 10 -12.24 3.84 0.57
N LEU A 11 -13.11 2.95 1.03
CA LEU A 11 -12.78 1.53 1.18
C LEU A 11 -12.47 0.88 -0.18
N ALA A 12 -13.28 1.14 -1.21
CA ALA A 12 -13.04 0.65 -2.56
C ALA A 12 -11.70 1.13 -3.13
N VAL A 13 -11.33 2.39 -2.88
CA VAL A 13 -10.02 2.94 -3.25
C VAL A 13 -8.89 2.21 -2.51
N SER A 14 -9.05 1.95 -1.21
CA SER A 14 -8.04 1.19 -0.43
C SER A 14 -7.84 -0.22 -0.99
N VAL A 15 -8.93 -0.93 -1.32
CA VAL A 15 -8.88 -2.27 -1.92
C VAL A 15 -8.22 -2.22 -3.30
N PHE A 16 -8.55 -1.23 -4.13
CA PHE A 16 -7.94 -1.05 -5.45
C PHE A 16 -6.42 -0.82 -5.36
N ILE A 17 -5.97 0.00 -4.40
CA ILE A 17 -4.53 0.21 -4.15
C ILE A 17 -3.85 -1.09 -3.72
N ALA A 18 -4.48 -1.85 -2.81
CA ALA A 18 -3.94 -3.13 -2.36
C ALA A 18 -3.80 -4.13 -3.53
N LEU A 19 -4.83 -4.26 -4.37
CA LEU A 19 -4.80 -5.12 -5.57
C LEU A 19 -3.75 -4.66 -6.59
N SER A 20 -3.61 -3.34 -6.79
CA SER A 20 -2.59 -2.78 -7.66
C SER A 20 -1.18 -3.09 -7.16
N THR A 21 -0.98 -3.11 -5.84
CA THR A 21 0.31 -3.47 -5.22
C THR A 21 0.70 -4.91 -5.53
N ILE A 22 -0.26 -5.85 -5.41
CA ILE A 22 -0.05 -7.26 -5.77
C ILE A 22 0.27 -7.42 -7.26
N LEU A 23 -0.40 -6.66 -8.13
CA LEU A 23 -0.16 -6.72 -9.56
C LEU A 23 1.26 -6.25 -9.92
N VAL A 24 1.70 -5.14 -9.33
CA VAL A 24 3.04 -4.58 -9.55
C VAL A 24 4.14 -5.52 -9.06
N GLU A 25 3.94 -6.15 -7.91
CA GLU A 25 4.87 -7.16 -7.41
C GLU A 25 5.04 -8.32 -8.40
N LYS A 26 3.94 -8.82 -8.98
CA LYS A 26 4.01 -9.89 -10.00
C LYS A 26 4.67 -9.45 -11.32
N LEU A 27 4.62 -8.15 -11.63
CA LEU A 27 5.25 -7.56 -12.81
C LEU A 27 6.76 -7.28 -12.64
N PHE A 28 7.33 -7.60 -11.48
CA PHE A 28 8.75 -7.43 -11.17
C PHE A 28 9.70 -7.93 -12.25
N TRP A 29 9.38 -9.07 -12.87
CA TRP A 29 10.20 -9.67 -13.91
C TRP A 29 10.19 -8.90 -15.24
N TYR A 30 9.23 -8.00 -15.45
CA TYR A 30 9.02 -7.32 -16.74
C TYR A 30 9.48 -5.85 -16.78
N ILE A 31 9.39 -5.12 -15.66
CA ILE A 31 9.59 -3.65 -15.65
C ILE A 31 11.02 -3.25 -15.20
N GLY A 32 11.78 -4.22 -14.68
CA GLY A 32 13.11 -4.01 -14.12
C GLY A 32 13.09 -3.50 -12.67
N TYR A 33 14.15 -3.84 -11.93
CA TYR A 33 14.24 -3.73 -10.47
C TYR A 33 13.94 -2.31 -9.93
N LEU A 34 14.59 -1.30 -10.52
CA LEU A 34 14.53 0.09 -10.03
C LEU A 34 13.14 0.71 -10.20
N ASN A 35 12.50 0.46 -11.34
CA ASN A 35 11.16 0.96 -11.66
C ASN A 35 10.10 0.32 -10.76
N ASN A 36 10.26 -0.98 -10.46
CA ASN A 36 9.33 -1.69 -9.60
C ASN A 36 9.39 -1.22 -8.14
N LEU A 37 10.60 -0.92 -7.64
CA LEU A 37 10.81 -0.35 -6.31
C LEU A 37 10.14 1.02 -6.13
N GLN A 38 10.29 1.91 -7.11
CA GLN A 38 9.64 3.22 -7.08
C GLN A 38 8.12 3.09 -7.07
N LEU A 39 7.57 2.22 -7.93
CA LEU A 39 6.13 2.01 -8.03
C LEU A 39 5.53 1.41 -6.75
N LEU A 40 6.20 0.42 -6.15
CA LEU A 40 5.81 -0.18 -4.87
C LEU A 40 5.85 0.84 -3.72
N SER A 41 6.85 1.72 -3.71
CA SER A 41 6.97 2.80 -2.71
C SER A 41 5.80 3.81 -2.81
N ILE A 42 5.43 4.20 -4.03
CA ILE A 42 4.29 5.09 -4.27
C ILE A 42 2.98 4.44 -3.82
N LEU A 43 2.76 3.17 -4.17
CA LEU A 43 1.56 2.43 -3.79
C LEU A 43 1.45 2.25 -2.28
N ALA A 44 2.55 1.93 -1.60
CA ALA A 44 2.59 1.84 -0.15
C ALA A 44 2.23 3.18 0.51
N LEU A 45 2.77 4.29 0.02
CA LEU A 45 2.45 5.63 0.54
C LEU A 45 0.97 5.97 0.34
N MET A 46 0.43 5.73 -0.86
CA MET A 46 -0.99 5.95 -1.14
C MET A 46 -1.88 5.12 -0.20
N HIS A 47 -1.48 3.88 0.08
CA HIS A 47 -2.22 3.01 0.97
C HIS A 47 -2.27 3.53 2.42
N VAL A 48 -1.15 4.08 2.92
CA VAL A 48 -1.09 4.73 4.24
C VAL A 48 -2.03 5.94 4.29
N VAL A 49 -1.96 6.82 3.30
CA VAL A 49 -2.77 8.04 3.27
C VAL A 49 -4.25 7.71 3.21
N VAL A 50 -4.67 6.79 2.34
CA VAL A 50 -6.09 6.40 2.22
C VAL A 50 -6.58 5.73 3.50
N SER A 51 -5.78 4.85 4.11
CA SER A 51 -6.12 4.21 5.39
C SER A 51 -6.30 5.22 6.51
N ALA A 52 -5.39 6.19 6.62
CA ALA A 52 -5.48 7.26 7.61
C ALA A 52 -6.73 8.13 7.41
N LEU A 53 -7.05 8.49 6.15
CA LEU A 53 -8.24 9.25 5.81
C LEU A 53 -9.53 8.51 6.20
N ILE A 54 -9.61 7.20 5.94
CA ILE A 54 -10.78 6.39 6.33
C ILE A 54 -10.97 6.43 7.85
N ILE A 55 -9.88 6.29 8.61
CA ILE A 55 -9.90 6.28 10.07
C ILE A 55 -10.35 7.64 10.63
N ILE A 56 -9.82 8.75 10.09
CA ILE A 56 -10.13 10.12 10.53
C ILE A 56 -11.57 10.50 10.17
N ASP A 57 -12.03 10.16 8.96
CA ASP A 57 -13.34 10.57 8.46
C ASP A 57 -14.50 9.74 9.06
N ASN A 58 -14.21 8.60 9.72
CA ASN A 58 -15.24 7.67 10.22
C ASN A 58 -15.09 7.29 11.71
N PRO A 59 -15.09 8.25 12.66
CA PRO A 59 -14.83 7.99 14.08
C PRO A 59 -15.85 7.03 14.72
N GLY A 60 -17.10 7.04 14.28
CA GLY A 60 -18.18 6.20 14.82
C GLY A 60 -18.36 4.82 14.15
N LYS A 61 -17.58 4.49 13.12
CA LYS A 61 -17.75 3.23 12.36
C LYS A 61 -16.62 2.24 12.67
N LEU A 62 -16.69 1.65 13.86
CA LEU A 62 -15.64 0.79 14.41
C LEU A 62 -15.27 -0.38 13.49
N LEU A 63 -16.27 -1.08 12.93
CA LEU A 63 -16.04 -2.18 11.97
C LEU A 63 -15.27 -1.74 10.72
N LEU A 64 -15.57 -0.55 10.20
CA LEU A 64 -14.96 -0.03 8.99
C LEU A 64 -13.48 0.33 9.26
N ARG A 65 -13.21 0.93 10.41
CA ARG A 65 -11.84 1.20 10.88
C ARG A 65 -11.05 -0.09 11.09
N LEU A 66 -11.66 -1.11 11.69
CA LEU A 66 -11.01 -2.40 11.93
C LEU A 66 -10.64 -3.07 10.60
N GLY A 67 -11.56 -3.07 9.64
CA GLY A 67 -11.29 -3.56 8.28
C GLY A 67 -10.16 -2.79 7.58
N THR A 68 -10.16 -1.46 7.68
CA THR A 68 -9.06 -0.63 7.16
C THR A 68 -7.73 -0.93 7.83
N VAL A 69 -7.70 -1.17 9.15
CA VAL A 69 -6.46 -1.53 9.85
C VAL A 69 -5.95 -2.89 9.40
N VAL A 70 -6.82 -3.89 9.21
CA VAL A 70 -6.42 -5.21 8.69
C VAL A 70 -5.82 -5.07 7.29
N ILE A 71 -6.50 -4.35 6.39
CA ILE A 71 -6.00 -4.06 5.05
C ILE A 71 -4.65 -3.34 5.12
N PHE A 72 -4.53 -2.34 5.98
CA PHE A 72 -3.30 -1.59 6.21
C PHE A 72 -2.14 -2.49 6.65
N ILE A 73 -2.36 -3.38 7.62
CA ILE A 73 -1.35 -4.34 8.09
C ILE A 73 -0.89 -5.25 6.95
N ILE A 74 -1.82 -5.79 6.16
CA ILE A 74 -1.49 -6.59 4.97
C ILE A 74 -0.62 -5.77 4.03
N GLY A 75 -0.99 -4.52 3.74
CA GLY A 75 -0.20 -3.59 2.93
C GLY A 75 1.22 -3.34 3.46
N GLN A 76 1.38 -3.22 4.79
CA GLN A 76 2.69 -3.01 5.42
C GLN A 76 3.59 -4.24 5.35
N GLN A 77 3.03 -5.46 5.35
CA GLN A 77 3.81 -6.68 5.20
C GLN A 77 4.63 -6.66 3.88
N TRP A 78 4.00 -6.24 2.78
CA TRP A 78 4.69 -6.10 1.49
C TRP A 78 5.84 -5.10 1.53
N LEU A 79 5.70 -4.01 2.29
CA LEU A 79 6.77 -3.03 2.47
C LEU A 79 7.97 -3.63 3.22
N ILE A 80 7.71 -4.45 4.23
CA ILE A 80 8.76 -5.16 4.97
C ILE A 80 9.49 -6.13 4.06
N GLU A 81 8.77 -6.90 3.24
CA GLU A 81 9.35 -7.81 2.26
C GLU A 81 10.22 -7.08 1.23
N LEU A 82 9.75 -5.92 0.75
CA LEU A 82 10.50 -5.06 -0.17
C LEU A 82 11.81 -4.55 0.46
N ILE A 83 11.76 -4.07 1.70
CA ILE A 83 12.94 -3.62 2.44
C ILE A 83 13.93 -4.77 2.63
N ALA A 84 13.44 -5.96 2.98
CA ALA A 84 14.28 -7.14 3.12
C ALA A 84 14.98 -7.50 1.80
N MET A 85 14.25 -7.46 0.68
CA MET A 85 14.83 -7.67 -0.66
C MET A 85 15.90 -6.63 -1.00
N LEU A 86 15.67 -5.35 -0.69
CA LEU A 86 16.65 -4.27 -0.88
C LEU A 86 17.92 -4.50 -0.07
N ILE A 87 17.80 -4.85 1.21
CA ILE A 87 18.95 -5.12 2.08
C ILE A 87 19.76 -6.29 1.53
N ILE A 88 19.09 -7.38 1.13
CA ILE A 88 19.77 -8.56 0.54
C ILE A 88 20.46 -8.18 -0.77
N TRP A 89 19.80 -7.40 -1.62
CA TRP A 89 20.38 -6.95 -2.89
C TRP A 89 21.64 -6.12 -2.69
N GLN A 90 21.61 -5.14 -1.78
CA GLN A 90 22.77 -4.32 -1.43
C GLN A 90 23.89 -5.15 -0.79
N ALA A 91 23.55 -6.04 0.15
CA ALA A 91 24.52 -6.90 0.83
C ALA A 91 25.24 -7.87 -0.12
N ARG A 92 24.58 -8.30 -1.20
CA ARG A 92 25.17 -9.16 -2.22
C ARG A 92 26.01 -8.42 -3.26
N GLY A 93 26.11 -7.09 -3.17
CA GLY A 93 26.92 -6.30 -4.09
C GLY A 93 26.35 -6.23 -5.51
N PHE A 94 25.06 -6.55 -5.71
CA PHE A 94 24.37 -6.36 -7.00
C PHE A 94 24.02 -4.88 -7.27
N ALA A 95 24.74 -3.95 -6.64
CA ALA A 95 24.61 -2.53 -6.97
C ALA A 95 25.17 -2.28 -8.38
N PRO A 96 24.55 -1.39 -9.19
CA PRO A 96 25.25 -0.84 -10.35
C PRO A 96 26.51 -0.07 -9.93
#